data_AF-A0A1F3B980-F1
#
_entry.id   AF-A0A1F3B980-F1
#
_cell.length_a   1.000
_cell.length_b   1.000
_cell.length_c   1.000
_cell.angle_alpha   90.00
_cell.angle_beta   90.00
_cell.angle_gamma   90.00
#
_symmetry.space_group_name_H-M   'P 1'
#
loop_
_entity.id
_entity.type
_entity.pdbx_description
1 polymer ?
#
loop_
_entity_poly.entity_id
_entity_poly.type
_entity_poly.pdbx_seq_one_letter_code
_entity_poly.pdbx_strand_id
1 'polypeptide(L)'
;MMVRKKADAVPVSDWKNRIVGHGEVPARGLVPNPENWRRHPEPQRRALAGALSEVGWVQDVIVNQRTGRIVDGHMRAELAAAKEATVPVVYVDLSEDEERLVLASLDPLAAIAITDDEELEKVLSGIKTDNADLTLMFGNMIEHGIHFENGEAKDKPGSPEGARTIGDRQNVIKAAIYAPDVAILEQALRLTGETNRGAALMAVCRSYIENEKGQFDFRAEGAVA
;
A
#
# COMPACT_ATOMS: atom_id res chain seq x y z
N MET A 1 16.56 -18.87 -54.47
CA MET A 1 16.04 -19.80 -53.46
C MET A 1 16.24 -19.13 -52.09
N MET A 2 15.23 -18.46 -51.55
CA MET A 2 15.32 -17.79 -50.25
C MET A 2 15.12 -18.84 -49.15
N VAL A 3 16.17 -19.08 -48.36
CA VAL A 3 16.09 -19.93 -47.17
C VAL A 3 15.31 -19.15 -46.11
N ARG A 4 14.07 -19.56 -45.83
CA ARG A 4 13.33 -19.08 -44.66
C ARG A 4 14.06 -19.58 -43.42
N LYS A 5 14.71 -18.68 -42.68
CA LYS A 5 15.24 -18.93 -41.35
C LYS A 5 14.05 -19.38 -40.47
N LYS A 6 14.12 -20.58 -39.89
CA LYS A 6 13.16 -21.01 -38.87
C LYS A 6 13.20 -19.96 -37.76
N ALA A 7 12.05 -19.41 -37.40
CA ALA A 7 11.94 -18.58 -36.21
C ALA A 7 12.30 -19.46 -35.01
N ASP A 8 13.33 -19.05 -34.28
CA ASP A 8 13.72 -19.71 -33.03
C ASP A 8 12.54 -19.66 -32.07
N ALA A 9 12.12 -20.81 -31.55
CA ALA A 9 11.02 -20.90 -30.60
C ALA A 9 11.38 -20.12 -29.33
N VAL A 10 10.48 -19.24 -28.89
CA VAL A 10 10.63 -18.50 -27.64
C VAL A 10 10.67 -19.51 -26.47
N PRO A 11 11.67 -19.46 -25.57
CA PRO A 11 11.72 -20.37 -24.44
C PRO A 11 10.52 -20.14 -23.53
N VAL A 12 9.74 -21.19 -23.28
CA VAL A 12 8.68 -21.19 -22.28
C VAL A 12 9.37 -21.17 -20.90
N SER A 13 9.04 -20.20 -20.04
CA SER A 13 9.67 -20.09 -18.73
C SER A 13 9.30 -21.27 -17.82
N ASP A 14 10.15 -21.56 -16.82
CA ASP A 14 9.88 -22.56 -15.77
C ASP A 14 8.83 -22.09 -14.74
N TRP A 15 8.12 -20.98 -15.01
CA TRP A 15 7.12 -20.45 -14.10
C TRP A 15 5.79 -21.17 -14.29
N LYS A 16 5.30 -21.77 -13.21
CA LYS A 16 4.01 -22.46 -13.21
C LYS A 16 2.88 -21.44 -13.23
N ASN A 17 2.09 -21.42 -14.30
CA ASN A 17 0.83 -20.68 -14.32
C ASN A 17 -0.15 -21.30 -13.31
N ARG A 18 -0.65 -20.49 -12.37
CA ARG A 18 -1.62 -20.91 -11.35
C ARG A 18 -3.05 -20.49 -11.67
N ILE A 19 -3.25 -19.66 -12.69
CA ILE A 19 -4.57 -19.26 -13.18
C ILE A 19 -5.17 -20.45 -13.94
N VAL A 20 -6.37 -20.85 -13.54
CA VAL A 20 -7.08 -22.03 -14.06
C VAL A 20 -8.44 -21.71 -14.66
N GLY A 21 -8.93 -20.49 -14.50
CA GLY A 21 -10.17 -20.04 -15.14
C GLY A 21 -10.55 -18.61 -14.78
N HIS A 22 -11.58 -18.11 -15.45
CA HIS A 22 -12.21 -16.81 -15.19
C HIS A 22 -13.73 -16.99 -15.12
N GLY A 23 -14.43 -16.04 -14.51
CA GLY A 23 -15.89 -16.02 -14.50
C GLY A 23 -16.45 -14.69 -14.02
N GLU A 24 -17.78 -14.58 -13.99
CA GLU A 24 -18.50 -13.50 -13.31
C GLU A 24 -19.38 -14.10 -12.23
N VAL A 25 -19.30 -13.57 -11.01
CA VAL A 25 -20.05 -14.10 -9.86
C VAL A 25 -20.69 -12.98 -9.04
N PRO A 26 -21.84 -13.23 -8.37
CA PRO A 26 -22.40 -12.27 -7.41
C PRO A 26 -21.41 -11.99 -6.28
N ALA A 27 -21.10 -10.72 -6.03
CA ALA A 27 -20.09 -10.33 -5.04
C ALA A 27 -20.43 -10.82 -3.62
N ARG A 28 -21.73 -10.87 -3.27
CA ARG A 28 -22.22 -11.40 -1.98
C ARG A 28 -21.89 -12.89 -1.74
N GLY A 29 -21.59 -13.64 -2.80
CA GLY A 29 -21.25 -15.05 -2.72
C GLY A 29 -19.76 -15.31 -2.51
N LEU A 30 -18.93 -14.27 -2.60
CA LEU A 30 -17.49 -14.39 -2.38
C LEU A 30 -17.18 -14.53 -0.89
N VAL A 31 -16.31 -15.48 -0.55
CA VAL A 31 -15.94 -15.78 0.82
C VAL A 31 -14.67 -15.01 1.20
N PRO A 32 -14.71 -14.12 2.20
CA PRO A 32 -13.50 -13.46 2.69
C PRO A 32 -12.49 -14.47 3.22
N ASN A 33 -11.21 -14.17 3.06
CA ASN A 33 -10.17 -14.99 3.66
C ASN A 33 -9.98 -14.63 5.14
N PRO A 34 -10.14 -15.58 6.09
CA PRO A 34 -9.99 -15.30 7.52
C PRO A 34 -8.56 -14.88 7.91
N GLU A 35 -7.55 -15.22 7.10
CA GLU A 35 -6.15 -14.84 7.33
C GLU A 35 -5.80 -13.49 6.67
N ASN A 36 -6.77 -12.81 6.06
CA ASN A 36 -6.53 -11.50 5.47
C ASN A 36 -6.28 -10.45 6.56
N TRP A 37 -5.03 -10.03 6.69
CA TRP A 37 -4.57 -9.03 7.67
C TRP A 37 -4.79 -7.58 7.21
N ARG A 38 -5.10 -7.38 5.93
CA ARG A 38 -5.23 -6.06 5.31
C ARG A 38 -6.49 -5.35 5.82
N ARG A 39 -6.34 -4.06 6.12
CA ARG A 39 -7.43 -3.17 6.54
C ARG A 39 -7.36 -1.91 5.70
N HIS A 40 -8.51 -1.45 5.22
CA HIS A 40 -8.59 -0.32 4.32
C HIS A 40 -9.19 0.91 5.01
N PRO A 41 -8.46 2.04 5.08
CA PRO A 41 -9.01 3.27 5.64
C PRO A 41 -10.05 3.89 4.70
N GLU A 42 -10.97 4.65 5.27
CA GLU A 42 -12.10 5.24 4.52
C GLU A 42 -11.69 6.09 3.29
N PRO A 43 -10.61 6.90 3.31
CA PRO A 43 -10.15 7.60 2.11
C PRO A 43 -9.81 6.66 0.95
N GLN A 44 -9.15 5.52 1.24
CA GLN A 44 -8.82 4.52 0.22
C GLN A 44 -10.10 3.89 -0.35
N ARG A 45 -11.06 3.58 0.52
CA ARG A 45 -12.36 3.01 0.12
C ARG A 45 -13.14 3.96 -0.80
N ARG A 46 -13.17 5.26 -0.47
CA ARG A 46 -13.84 6.28 -1.30
C ARG A 46 -13.14 6.48 -2.64
N ALA A 47 -11.81 6.59 -2.66
CA ALA A 47 -11.05 6.70 -3.90
C ALA A 47 -11.31 5.49 -4.82
N LEU A 48 -11.32 4.27 -4.27
CA LEU A 48 -11.66 3.08 -5.04
C LEU A 48 -13.10 3.12 -5.57
N ALA A 49 -14.07 3.52 -4.75
CA ALA A 49 -15.45 3.68 -5.17
C ALA A 49 -15.59 4.73 -6.29
N GLY A 50 -14.82 5.81 -6.22
CA GLY A 50 -14.72 6.83 -7.27
C GLY A 50 -14.18 6.26 -8.57
N ALA A 51 -13.05 5.55 -8.53
CA ALA A 51 -12.46 4.89 -9.70
C ALA A 51 -13.45 3.89 -10.34
N LEU A 52 -14.12 3.08 -9.53
CA LEU A 52 -15.14 2.13 -10.00
C LEU A 52 -16.35 2.84 -10.64
N SER A 53 -16.72 4.02 -10.15
CA SER A 53 -17.87 4.76 -10.68
C SER A 53 -17.54 5.49 -11.98
N GLU A 54 -16.31 5.98 -12.13
CA GLU A 54 -15.89 6.77 -13.30
C GLU A 54 -15.40 5.88 -14.45
N VAL A 55 -14.58 4.87 -14.14
CA VAL A 55 -13.96 4.01 -15.16
C VAL A 55 -14.68 2.67 -15.29
N GLY A 56 -15.18 2.13 -14.18
CA GLY A 56 -15.68 0.77 -14.11
C GLY A 56 -14.63 -0.23 -13.60
N TRP A 57 -14.80 -1.49 -13.97
CA TRP A 57 -14.02 -2.59 -13.41
C TRP A 57 -12.82 -2.95 -14.30
N VAL A 58 -11.62 -2.97 -13.72
CA VAL A 58 -10.36 -3.18 -14.47
C VAL A 58 -9.43 -4.25 -13.85
N GLN A 59 -9.83 -4.87 -12.74
CA GLN A 59 -9.00 -5.84 -12.02
C GLN A 59 -9.85 -6.94 -11.40
N ASP A 60 -9.68 -8.18 -11.84
CA ASP A 60 -10.41 -9.34 -11.33
C ASP A 60 -10.20 -9.54 -9.82
N VAL A 61 -11.24 -10.02 -9.13
CA VAL A 61 -11.08 -10.58 -7.79
C VAL A 61 -10.42 -11.95 -7.93
N ILE A 62 -9.34 -12.18 -7.18
CA ILE A 62 -8.61 -13.44 -7.22
C ILE A 62 -9.24 -14.38 -6.20
N VAL A 63 -9.72 -15.54 -6.64
CA VAL A 63 -10.32 -16.57 -5.78
C VAL A 63 -9.51 -17.85 -5.89
N ASN A 64 -9.10 -18.43 -4.78
CA ASN A 64 -8.52 -19.77 -4.81
C ASN A 64 -9.64 -20.80 -4.95
N GLN A 65 -9.63 -21.57 -6.03
CA GLN A 65 -10.66 -22.59 -6.27
C GLN A 65 -10.69 -23.69 -5.22
N ARG A 66 -9.55 -23.97 -4.55
CA ARG A 66 -9.46 -25.04 -3.55
C ARG A 66 -10.15 -24.66 -2.26
N THR A 67 -9.95 -23.44 -1.79
CA THR A 67 -10.50 -22.94 -0.52
C THR A 67 -11.81 -22.17 -0.69
N GLY A 68 -12.09 -21.70 -1.92
CA GLY A 68 -13.22 -20.82 -2.23
C GLY A 68 -13.04 -19.39 -1.72
N ARG A 69 -11.86 -19.03 -1.20
CA ARG A 69 -11.61 -17.75 -0.53
C ARG A 69 -11.04 -16.71 -1.49
N ILE A 70 -11.38 -15.45 -1.22
CA ILE A 70 -10.74 -14.31 -1.87
C ILE A 70 -9.26 -14.26 -1.46
N VAL A 71 -8.35 -14.35 -2.41
CA VAL A 71 -6.92 -14.11 -2.21
C VAL A 71 -6.62 -12.62 -2.34
N ASP A 72 -7.22 -11.94 -3.31
CA ASP A 72 -7.06 -10.51 -3.54
C ASP A 72 -8.32 -9.84 -4.11
N GLY A 73 -8.47 -8.52 -3.92
CA GLY A 73 -9.61 -7.75 -4.40
C GLY A 73 -10.76 -7.63 -3.39
N HIS A 74 -10.52 -7.94 -2.11
CA HIS A 74 -11.56 -7.95 -1.07
C HIS A 74 -12.31 -6.62 -0.92
N MET A 75 -11.63 -5.47 -0.93
CA MET A 75 -12.31 -4.15 -0.87
C MET A 75 -13.23 -3.91 -2.07
N ARG A 76 -12.82 -4.34 -3.28
CA ARG A 76 -13.67 -4.24 -4.48
C ARG A 76 -14.90 -5.13 -4.34
N ALA A 77 -14.71 -6.37 -3.85
CA ALA A 77 -15.79 -7.30 -3.59
C ALA A 77 -16.79 -6.75 -2.55
N GLU A 78 -16.31 -6.14 -1.46
CA GLU A 78 -17.16 -5.51 -0.45
C GLU A 78 -18.00 -4.35 -1.01
N LEU A 79 -17.37 -3.45 -1.77
CA LEU A 79 -18.07 -2.34 -2.43
C LEU A 79 -19.12 -2.83 -3.43
N ALA A 80 -18.82 -3.90 -4.18
CA ALA A 80 -19.76 -4.50 -5.11
C ALA A 80 -20.90 -5.25 -4.40
N ALA A 81 -20.61 -5.93 -3.29
CA ALA A 81 -21.61 -6.63 -2.49
C ALA A 81 -22.65 -5.67 -1.93
N ALA A 82 -22.23 -4.48 -1.48
CA ALA A 82 -23.13 -3.41 -1.03
C ALA A 82 -24.08 -2.90 -2.14
N LYS A 83 -23.77 -3.17 -3.41
CA LYS A 83 -24.59 -2.82 -4.59
C LYS A 83 -25.27 -4.04 -5.23
N GLU A 84 -25.19 -5.21 -4.60
CA GLU A 84 -25.69 -6.48 -5.14
C GLU A 84 -25.16 -6.83 -6.54
N ALA A 85 -23.97 -6.34 -6.89
CA ALA A 85 -23.41 -6.48 -8.23
C ALA A 85 -22.74 -7.85 -8.45
N THR A 86 -22.64 -8.24 -9.71
CA THR A 86 -21.72 -9.29 -10.16
C THR A 86 -20.35 -8.68 -10.46
N VAL A 87 -19.29 -9.46 -10.22
CA VAL A 87 -17.90 -9.02 -10.43
C VAL A 87 -17.13 -10.09 -11.20
N PRO A 88 -16.17 -9.70 -12.06
CA PRO A 88 -15.29 -10.64 -12.70
C PRO A 88 -14.28 -11.19 -11.69
N VAL A 89 -14.03 -12.49 -11.82
CA VAL A 89 -13.13 -13.27 -10.98
C VAL A 89 -12.15 -14.05 -11.83
N VAL A 90 -10.94 -14.18 -11.30
CA VAL A 90 -9.94 -15.14 -11.78
C VAL A 90 -9.77 -16.21 -10.73
N TYR A 91 -9.86 -17.47 -11.17
CA TYR A 91 -9.67 -18.63 -10.32
C TYR A 91 -8.22 -19.08 -10.40
N VAL A 92 -7.61 -19.25 -9.22
CA VAL A 92 -6.27 -19.82 -9.08
C VAL A 92 -6.34 -21.16 -8.37
N ASP A 93 -5.46 -22.09 -8.74
CA ASP A 93 -5.31 -23.37 -8.06
C ASP A 93 -4.08 -23.33 -7.15
N LEU A 94 -4.27 -23.00 -5.87
CA LEU A 94 -3.20 -22.88 -4.86
C LEU A 94 -3.44 -23.83 -3.69
N SER A 95 -2.39 -24.47 -3.17
CA SER A 95 -2.45 -25.06 -1.82
C SER A 95 -2.68 -23.96 -0.78
N GLU A 96 -3.07 -24.30 0.44
CA GLU A 96 -3.23 -23.30 1.50
C GLU A 96 -1.93 -22.56 1.82
N ASP A 97 -0.78 -23.23 1.78
CA ASP A 97 0.52 -22.59 2.02
C ASP A 97 0.91 -21.64 0.88
N GLU A 98 0.57 -21.98 -0.35
CA GLU A 98 0.76 -21.08 -1.49
C GLU A 98 -0.21 -19.89 -1.42
N GLU A 99 -1.45 -20.10 -1.00
CA GLU A 99 -2.42 -19.02 -0.73
C GLU A 99 -1.89 -18.06 0.35
N ARG A 100 -1.38 -18.59 1.47
CA ARG A 100 -0.72 -17.80 2.53
C ARG A 100 0.46 -17.00 2.00
N LEU A 101 1.30 -17.63 1.18
CA LEU A 101 2.44 -16.96 0.57
C LEU A 101 1.98 -15.79 -0.32
N VAL A 102 0.93 -15.98 -1.12
CA VAL A 102 0.38 -14.90 -1.96
C VAL A 102 -0.24 -13.79 -1.09
N LEU A 103 -1.02 -14.12 -0.06
CA LEU A 103 -1.56 -13.15 0.90
C LEU A 103 -0.46 -12.31 1.59
N ALA A 104 0.70 -12.92 1.85
CA ALA A 104 1.82 -12.26 2.53
C ALA A 104 2.73 -11.48 1.57
N SER A 105 2.64 -11.70 0.26
CA SER A 105 3.61 -11.15 -0.70
C SER A 105 3.01 -10.23 -1.75
N LEU A 106 1.78 -10.46 -2.22
CA LEU A 106 1.23 -9.74 -3.39
C LEU A 106 1.20 -8.21 -3.16
N ASP A 107 0.51 -7.76 -2.12
CA ASP A 107 0.40 -6.33 -1.82
C ASP A 107 1.71 -5.74 -1.26
N PRO A 108 2.45 -6.43 -0.37
CA PRO A 108 3.76 -5.93 0.07
C PRO A 108 4.75 -5.72 -1.07
N LEU A 109 4.78 -6.61 -2.07
CA LEU A 109 5.65 -6.45 -3.24
C LEU A 109 5.26 -5.22 -4.06
N ALA A 110 3.97 -4.92 -4.18
CA ALA A 110 3.51 -3.68 -4.81
C ALA A 110 3.87 -2.44 -3.96
N ALA A 111 3.76 -2.54 -2.63
CA ALA A 111 4.00 -1.43 -1.70
C ALA A 111 5.47 -1.03 -1.55
N ILE A 112 6.42 -1.96 -1.80
CA ILE A 112 7.87 -1.65 -1.76
C ILE A 112 8.42 -1.14 -3.10
N ALA A 113 7.59 -1.03 -4.13
CA ALA A 113 8.01 -0.44 -5.40
C ALA A 113 8.38 1.03 -5.21
N ILE A 114 9.52 1.44 -5.75
CA ILE A 114 9.98 2.84 -5.69
C ILE A 114 9.20 3.63 -6.74
N THR A 115 8.76 4.83 -6.35
CA THR A 115 8.06 5.76 -7.24
C THR A 115 9.08 6.55 -8.07
N ASP A 116 8.83 6.65 -9.38
CA ASP A 116 9.48 7.63 -10.25
C ASP A 116 8.61 8.89 -10.27
N ASP A 117 9.04 9.93 -9.55
CA ASP A 117 8.27 11.17 -9.36
C ASP A 117 7.99 11.88 -10.70
N GLU A 118 8.94 11.85 -11.65
CA GLU A 118 8.78 12.52 -12.95
C GLU A 118 7.77 11.80 -13.83
N GLU A 119 7.84 10.46 -13.87
CA GLU A 119 6.85 9.66 -14.63
C GLU A 119 5.47 9.72 -13.98
N LEU A 120 5.39 9.74 -12.65
CA LEU A 120 4.13 9.92 -11.94
C LEU A 120 3.49 11.27 -12.28
N GLU A 121 4.24 12.37 -12.24
CA GLU A 121 3.73 13.70 -12.58
C GLU A 121 3.22 13.76 -14.02
N LYS A 122 3.95 13.16 -14.97
CA LYS A 122 3.50 13.07 -16.38
C LYS A 122 2.15 12.36 -16.49
N VAL A 123 1.99 11.21 -15.84
CA VAL A 123 0.72 10.47 -15.84
C VAL A 123 -0.40 11.32 -15.24
N LEU A 124 -0.18 11.93 -14.08
CA LEU A 124 -1.20 12.71 -13.37
C LEU A 124 -1.60 13.99 -14.14
N SER A 125 -0.65 14.64 -14.81
CA SER A 125 -0.93 15.85 -15.62
C SER A 125 -1.90 15.61 -16.78
N GLY A 126 -2.00 14.36 -17.25
CA GLY A 126 -2.91 13.95 -18.32
C GLY A 126 -4.32 13.60 -17.85
N ILE A 127 -4.55 13.47 -16.54
CA ILE A 127 -5.82 13.01 -15.99
C ILE A 127 -6.74 14.20 -15.74
N LYS A 128 -7.98 14.08 -16.22
CA LYS A 128 -9.10 14.96 -15.86
C LYS A 128 -10.18 14.12 -15.21
N THR A 129 -10.49 14.42 -13.96
CA THR A 129 -11.57 13.78 -13.20
C THR A 129 -12.29 14.86 -12.40
N ASP A 130 -13.62 14.77 -12.34
CA ASP A 130 -14.45 15.60 -11.48
C ASP A 130 -14.69 14.90 -10.11
N ASN A 131 -14.12 13.71 -9.89
CA ASN A 131 -14.26 12.97 -8.65
C ASN A 131 -13.30 13.50 -7.57
N ALA A 132 -13.85 14.18 -6.57
CA ALA A 132 -13.07 14.80 -5.51
C ALA A 132 -12.18 13.81 -4.72
N ASP A 133 -12.63 12.56 -4.48
CA ASP A 133 -11.83 11.57 -3.76
C ASP A 133 -10.61 11.11 -4.59
N LEU A 134 -10.75 11.00 -5.92
CA LEU A 134 -9.63 10.72 -6.83
C LEU A 134 -8.67 11.91 -6.91
N THR A 135 -9.18 13.13 -7.03
CA THR A 135 -8.36 14.35 -7.01
C THR A 135 -7.53 14.43 -5.72
N LEU A 136 -8.14 14.16 -4.57
CA LEU A 136 -7.45 14.14 -3.28
C LEU A 136 -6.39 13.03 -3.21
N MET A 137 -6.70 11.83 -3.71
CA MET A 137 -5.73 10.74 -3.79
C MET A 137 -4.52 11.13 -4.64
N PHE A 138 -4.73 11.68 -5.83
CA PHE A 138 -3.63 12.08 -6.71
C PHE A 138 -2.80 13.23 -6.14
N GLY A 139 -3.43 14.19 -5.47
CA GLY A 139 -2.73 15.25 -4.73
C GLY A 139 -1.81 14.69 -3.65
N ASN A 140 -2.31 13.76 -2.83
CA ASN A 140 -1.50 13.10 -1.79
C ASN A 140 -0.32 12.32 -2.38
N MET A 141 -0.49 11.70 -3.55
CA MET A 141 0.61 10.99 -4.23
C MET A 141 1.76 11.93 -4.61
N ILE A 142 1.45 13.15 -5.04
CA ILE A 142 2.45 14.16 -5.39
C ILE A 142 3.13 14.73 -4.13
N GLU A 143 2.35 15.04 -3.08
CA GLU A 143 2.86 15.72 -1.89
C GLU A 143 3.58 14.79 -0.90
N HIS A 144 3.13 13.54 -0.80
CA HIS A 144 3.51 12.61 0.27
C HIS A 144 3.91 11.22 -0.23
N GLY A 145 3.91 10.99 -1.55
CA GLY A 145 4.12 9.68 -2.15
C GLY A 145 2.91 8.75 -2.00
N ILE A 146 3.08 7.47 -2.34
CA ILE A 146 1.99 6.47 -2.43
C ILE A 146 1.50 5.99 -1.04
N HIS A 147 1.92 6.64 0.05
CA HIS A 147 1.52 6.27 1.39
C HIS A 147 0.26 7.02 1.84
N PHE A 148 -0.81 6.27 2.10
CA PHE A 148 -1.95 6.80 2.84
C PHE A 148 -1.65 6.74 4.34
N GLU A 149 -1.44 7.89 4.97
CA GLU A 149 -1.44 7.91 6.43
C GLU A 149 -2.83 7.55 6.95
N ASN A 150 -2.88 6.67 7.96
CA ASN A 150 -4.08 6.44 8.78
C ASN A 150 -4.33 7.64 9.71
N GLY A 151 -4.48 8.82 9.12
CA GLY A 151 -4.90 10.02 9.81
C GLY A 151 -6.42 10.10 9.76
N GLU A 152 -7.11 9.55 10.75
CA GLU A 152 -8.35 10.20 11.16
C GLU A 152 -7.96 11.63 11.49
N ALA A 153 -8.46 12.60 10.72
CA ALA A 153 -8.49 13.99 11.15
C ALA A 153 -9.38 14.06 12.40
N LYS A 154 -8.85 13.63 13.55
CA LYS A 154 -9.45 13.89 14.83
C LYS A 154 -9.24 15.37 15.09
N ASP A 155 -10.32 16.13 14.97
CA ASP A 155 -10.52 17.25 15.87
C ASP A 155 -10.34 16.72 17.29
N LYS A 156 -9.15 16.91 17.85
CA LYS A 156 -8.90 16.65 19.27
C LYS A 156 -9.35 17.89 20.04
N PRO A 157 -10.21 17.76 21.07
CA PRO A 157 -10.38 18.83 22.04
C PRO A 157 -9.03 19.05 22.74
N GLY A 158 -8.49 20.25 22.65
CA GLY A 158 -7.16 20.61 23.19
C GLY A 158 -6.13 21.08 22.17
N SER A 159 -6.55 21.77 21.10
CA SER A 159 -5.64 22.52 20.23
C SER A 159 -4.76 23.47 21.06
N PRO A 160 -3.42 23.37 20.99
CA PRO A 160 -2.58 24.47 21.45
C PRO A 160 -2.84 25.65 20.52
N GLU A 161 -3.17 26.82 21.08
CA GLU A 161 -3.19 28.08 20.35
C GLU A 161 -1.77 28.34 19.81
N GLY A 162 -1.59 28.16 18.51
CA GLY A 162 -0.34 28.43 17.82
C GLY A 162 -0.39 27.89 16.39
N ALA A 163 -0.28 28.79 15.41
CA ALA A 163 -0.22 28.44 14.01
C ALA A 163 0.92 27.42 13.79
N ARG A 164 0.60 26.21 13.31
CA ARG A 164 1.61 25.28 12.83
C ARG A 164 2.27 25.91 11.61
N THR A 165 3.47 26.44 11.77
CA THR A 165 4.35 26.75 10.65
C THR A 165 4.76 25.41 10.04
N ILE A 166 4.07 25.03 8.96
CA ILE A 166 4.59 24.05 8.01
C ILE A 166 5.94 24.62 7.57
N GLY A 167 7.03 23.92 7.85
CA GLY A 167 8.39 24.39 7.62
C GLY A 167 8.64 24.88 6.19
N ASP A 168 9.79 25.52 5.99
CA ASP A 168 10.19 26.10 4.70
C ASP A 168 10.09 25.08 3.55
N ARG A 169 9.21 25.35 2.58
CA ARG A 169 8.94 24.51 1.40
C ARG A 169 10.16 24.32 0.50
N GLN A 170 11.19 25.17 0.61
CA GLN A 170 12.44 25.00 -0.13
C GLN A 170 13.39 23.99 0.53
N ASN A 171 13.15 23.64 1.79
CA ASN A 171 14.00 22.74 2.57
C ASN A 171 13.23 21.49 2.98
N VAL A 172 12.93 20.63 2.01
CA VAL A 172 12.30 19.33 2.24
C VAL A 172 13.39 18.31 2.60
N ILE A 173 13.31 17.73 3.80
CA ILE A 173 14.18 16.62 4.20
C ILE A 173 13.61 15.33 3.58
N LYS A 174 14.23 14.82 2.51
CA LYS A 174 13.93 13.47 1.98
C LYS A 174 14.69 12.44 2.81
N ALA A 175 14.01 11.77 3.75
CA ALA A 175 14.59 10.66 4.50
C ALA A 175 14.57 9.39 3.64
N ALA A 176 15.73 8.96 3.14
CA ALA A 176 15.89 7.67 2.51
C ALA A 176 16.24 6.63 3.58
N ILE A 177 15.31 5.71 3.87
CA ILE A 177 15.54 4.58 4.77
C ILE A 177 15.63 3.33 3.91
N TYR A 178 16.76 2.63 3.97
CA TYR A 178 16.92 1.38 3.24
C TYR A 178 16.16 0.25 3.94
N ALA A 179 15.60 -0.68 3.16
CA ALA A 179 14.76 -1.78 3.65
C ALA A 179 15.30 -2.57 4.86
N PRO A 180 16.61 -2.85 5.00
CA PRO A 180 17.15 -3.54 6.18
C PRO A 180 17.01 -2.73 7.48
N ASP A 181 17.00 -1.40 7.35
CA ASP A 181 17.05 -0.47 8.48
C ASP A 181 15.66 -0.03 8.95
N VAL A 182 14.60 -0.35 8.19
CA VAL A 182 13.22 -0.04 8.54
C VAL A 182 12.83 -0.66 9.88
N ALA A 183 13.17 -1.94 10.09
CA ALA A 183 12.83 -2.63 11.34
C ALA A 183 13.55 -1.99 12.56
N ILE A 184 14.80 -1.57 12.36
CA ILE A 184 15.61 -0.92 13.39
C ILE A 184 15.04 0.46 13.72
N LEU A 185 14.66 1.25 12.71
CA LEU A 185 14.05 2.55 12.91
C LEU A 185 12.68 2.43 13.60
N GLU A 186 11.82 1.50 13.18
CA GLU A 186 10.52 1.27 13.84
C GLU A 186 10.68 0.84 15.30
N GLN A 187 11.72 0.06 15.61
CA GLN A 187 12.05 -0.28 16.98
C GLN A 187 12.51 0.95 17.76
N ALA A 188 13.40 1.77 17.20
CA ALA A 188 13.87 3.01 17.83
C ALA A 188 12.71 3.99 18.10
N LEU A 189 11.81 4.19 17.13
CA LEU A 189 10.63 5.04 17.28
C LEU A 189 9.72 4.54 18.41
N ARG A 190 9.47 3.23 18.50
CA ARG A 190 8.68 2.66 19.61
C ARG A 190 9.34 2.84 20.97
N LEU A 191 10.66 2.70 21.02
CA LEU A 191 11.42 2.86 22.25
C LEU A 191 11.42 4.30 22.78
N THR A 192 11.11 5.31 21.95
CA THR A 192 10.93 6.69 22.46
C THR A 192 9.76 6.85 23.44
N GLY A 193 8.78 5.93 23.42
CA GLY A 193 7.54 6.06 24.21
C GLY A 193 6.58 7.13 23.71
N GLU A 194 6.91 7.83 22.62
CA GLU A 194 6.08 8.90 22.06
C GLU A 194 4.86 8.33 21.33
N THR A 195 3.70 8.93 21.60
CA THR A 195 2.43 8.53 20.95
C THR A 195 2.25 9.13 19.56
N ASN A 196 3.05 10.16 19.23
CA ASN A 196 3.08 10.80 17.93
C ASN A 196 4.35 10.42 17.18
N ARG A 197 4.20 9.91 15.95
CA ARG A 197 5.32 9.42 15.13
C ARG A 197 6.31 10.51 14.74
N GLY A 198 5.83 11.73 14.50
CA GLY A 198 6.70 12.89 14.24
C GLY A 198 7.51 13.30 15.45
N ALA A 199 6.90 13.26 16.65
CA ALA A 199 7.62 13.51 17.91
C ALA A 199 8.67 12.42 18.20
N ALA A 200 8.33 11.15 17.98
CA ALA A 200 9.26 10.02 18.07
C ALA A 200 10.46 10.21 17.13
N LEU A 201 10.21 10.60 15.88
CA LEU A 201 11.25 10.84 14.89
C LEU A 201 12.17 11.99 15.30
N MET A 202 11.60 13.10 15.78
CA MET A 202 12.38 14.24 16.28
C MET A 202 13.22 13.87 17.51
N ALA A 203 12.70 13.02 18.40
CA ALA A 203 13.44 12.53 19.57
C ALA A 203 14.63 11.64 19.15
N VAL A 204 14.43 10.73 18.20
CA VAL A 204 15.49 9.90 17.63
C VAL A 204 16.57 10.75 16.95
N CYS A 205 16.17 11.68 16.08
CA CYS A 205 17.09 12.57 15.38
C CYS A 205 17.86 13.48 16.33
N ARG A 206 17.19 14.02 17.36
CA ARG A 206 17.84 14.86 18.37
C ARG A 206 18.89 14.08 19.14
N SER A 207 18.52 12.90 19.65
CA SER A 207 19.47 12.03 20.35
C SER A 207 20.63 11.60 19.46
N TYR A 208 20.40 11.38 18.16
CA TYR A 208 21.46 11.07 17.20
C TYR A 208 22.45 12.23 17.01
N ILE A 209 21.94 13.46 16.88
CA ILE A 209 22.76 14.67 16.71
C ILE A 209 23.53 15.02 17.98
N GLU A 210 22.91 14.84 19.15
CA GLU A 210 23.51 15.16 20.45
C GLU A 210 24.51 14.09 20.92
N ASN A 211 24.46 12.87 20.37
CA ASN A 211 25.40 11.81 20.68
C ASN A 211 26.63 11.88 19.75
N GLU A 212 27.82 12.09 20.32
CA GLU A 212 29.08 12.20 19.55
C GLU A 212 29.39 10.98 18.68
N LYS A 213 28.79 9.83 18.97
CA LYS A 213 28.95 8.59 18.18
C LYS A 213 28.02 8.52 16.96
N GLY A 214 27.07 9.44 16.82
CA GLY A 214 26.05 9.40 15.78
C GLY A 214 25.19 8.14 15.89
N GLN A 215 24.61 7.89 17.06
CA GLN A 215 23.73 6.74 17.31
C GLN A 215 22.61 7.11 18.29
N PHE A 216 21.42 6.56 18.05
CA PHE A 216 20.33 6.56 19.03
C PHE A 216 20.54 5.43 20.04
N ASP A 217 20.85 5.78 21.29
CA ASP A 217 21.03 4.83 22.38
C ASP A 217 19.86 4.94 23.35
N PHE A 218 18.94 3.98 23.30
CA PHE A 218 17.84 3.92 24.27
C PHE A 218 18.38 3.53 25.66
N ARG A 219 18.31 4.46 26.62
CA ARG A 219 18.56 4.17 28.04
C ARG A 219 17.22 4.00 28.73
N ALA A 220 16.84 2.76 29.03
CA ALA A 220 15.74 2.50 29.94
C ALA A 220 16.06 3.15 31.29
N GLU A 221 15.17 3.98 31.83
CA GLU A 221 15.34 4.54 33.17
C GLU A 221 15.60 3.41 34.17
N GLY A 222 16.78 3.43 34.81
CA GLY A 222 17.20 2.44 35.81
C GLY A 222 18.35 1.52 35.42
N ALA A 223 18.83 1.53 34.17
CA ALA A 223 20.05 0.79 33.81
C ALA A 223 21.30 1.63 34.16
N VAL A 224 21.86 1.39 35.35
CA VAL A 224 23.24 1.80 35.67
C VAL A 224 24.21 0.93 34.87
N ALA A 225 25.29 1.55 34.38
CA ALA A 225 26.34 0.97 33.53
C ALA A 225 26.89 -0.38 34.00
#